data_AF-A0A3D0Z027-F1
#
_entry.id   AF-A0A3D0Z027-F1
#
_cell.length_a   1.000
_cell.length_b   1.000
_cell.length_c   1.000
_cell.angle_alpha   90.00
_cell.angle_beta   90.00
_cell.angle_gamma   90.00
#
_symmetry.space_group_name_H-M   'P 1'
#
loop_
_entity.id
_entity.type
_entity.pdbx_description
1 polymer ?
#
loop_
_entity_poly.entity_id
_entity_poly.type
_entity_poly.pdbx_seq_one_letter_code
_entity_poly.pdbx_strand_id
1 'polypeptide(L)'
;MLAKSIARLSHLAIAAVAFLALLFIVAGQVEAASFRHTVAPGQTLEHIGRRFRVTVGDLLRYNRMSGSQLLAGQSIGIPGVAAHLVQPGETMSGLARRYGTTAELIRRMNQLGTDRLQAGQTLAIFRSPPPPLSLPDLRLLARMIWAEAEGESHRGRVAVGAVILNRMVHPLFPRTLQEVLFQPRQFQPVGDGRFWQVLAGEEALRAARDAVAGLDPTGGALYFYNPYRSTSRWIFTRPVLMRIGDHLFTY
;
A
#
# COMPACT_ATOMS: atom_id res chain seq x y z
N MET A 1 52.13 27.78 -27.24
CA MET A 1 50.65 27.89 -27.10
C MET A 1 49.98 26.68 -26.44
N LEU A 2 50.59 25.48 -26.40
CA LEU A 2 49.97 24.29 -25.80
C LEU A 2 49.82 24.29 -24.26
N ALA A 3 50.76 24.87 -23.51
CA ALA A 3 50.76 24.81 -22.04
C ALA A 3 49.57 25.54 -21.36
N LYS A 4 49.03 26.60 -21.98
CA LYS A 4 47.86 27.33 -21.46
C LYS A 4 46.53 26.59 -21.69
N SER A 5 46.51 25.62 -22.62
CA SER A 5 45.30 24.82 -22.91
C SER A 5 45.10 23.70 -21.89
N ILE A 6 46.18 23.07 -21.44
CA ILE A 6 46.15 21.95 -20.49
C ILE A 6 45.70 22.41 -19.09
N ALA A 7 46.08 23.64 -18.67
CA ALA A 7 45.66 24.21 -17.39
C ALA A 7 44.17 24.60 -17.33
N ARG A 8 43.53 24.91 -18.46
CA ARG A 8 42.07 25.18 -18.50
C ARG A 8 41.24 23.90 -18.46
N LEU A 9 41.78 22.80 -19.01
CA LEU A 9 41.16 21.48 -18.99
C LEU A 9 41.17 20.84 -17.59
N SER A 10 42.21 21.07 -16.77
CA SER A 10 42.27 20.56 -15.40
C SER A 10 41.28 21.26 -14.45
N HIS A 11 41.08 22.57 -14.58
CA HIS A 11 40.08 23.29 -13.77
C HIS A 11 38.64 22.95 -14.17
N LEU A 12 38.34 22.73 -15.46
CA LEU A 12 37.01 22.26 -15.90
C LEU A 12 36.72 20.82 -15.44
N ALA A 13 37.71 19.93 -15.47
CA ALA A 13 37.54 18.55 -15.01
C ALA A 13 37.31 18.48 -13.48
N ILE A 14 38.02 19.28 -12.70
CA ILE A 14 37.84 19.35 -11.23
C ILE A 14 36.49 19.99 -10.88
N ALA A 15 36.05 21.03 -11.61
CA ALA A 15 34.74 21.63 -11.42
C ALA A 15 33.59 20.68 -11.82
N ALA A 16 33.75 19.88 -12.88
CA ALA A 16 32.77 18.88 -13.29
C ALA A 16 32.68 17.70 -12.31
N VAL A 17 33.81 17.24 -11.75
CA VAL A 17 33.82 16.20 -10.70
C VAL A 17 33.26 16.73 -9.38
N ALA A 18 33.54 17.98 -9.01
CA ALA A 18 32.93 18.61 -7.85
C ALA A 18 31.42 18.86 -8.03
N PHE A 19 30.98 19.20 -9.25
CA PHE A 19 29.55 19.36 -9.58
C PHE A 19 28.83 18.01 -9.65
N LEU A 20 29.46 16.94 -10.15
CA LEU A 20 28.94 15.57 -10.08
C LEU A 20 28.91 15.03 -8.65
N ALA A 21 29.91 15.34 -7.82
CA ALA A 21 29.91 14.99 -6.40
C ALA A 21 28.85 15.79 -5.63
N LEU A 22 28.59 17.05 -5.99
CA LEU A 22 27.50 17.86 -5.44
C LEU A 22 26.11 17.36 -5.92
N LEU A 23 26.00 16.87 -7.16
CA LEU A 23 24.79 16.21 -7.68
C LEU A 23 24.50 14.86 -7.00
N PHE A 24 25.54 14.15 -6.54
CA PHE A 24 25.37 12.93 -5.73
C PHE A 24 24.88 13.23 -4.30
N ILE A 25 25.17 14.41 -3.74
CA ILE A 25 24.64 14.82 -2.43
C ILE A 25 23.14 15.16 -2.51
N VAL A 26 22.62 15.55 -3.69
CA VAL A 26 21.17 15.79 -3.89
C VAL A 26 20.39 14.49 -4.18
N ALA A 27 21.08 13.41 -4.54
CA ALA A 27 20.46 12.10 -4.81
C ALA A 27 20.52 11.13 -3.62
N GLY A 28 20.93 11.60 -2.44
CA GLY A 28 20.70 10.91 -1.18
C GLY A 28 19.21 10.92 -0.88
N GLN A 29 18.45 10.00 -1.48
CA GLN A 29 17.17 9.59 -0.97
C GLN A 29 17.43 9.13 0.47
N VAL A 30 17.24 10.02 1.45
CA VAL A 30 17.10 9.62 2.83
C VAL A 30 15.91 8.70 2.81
N GLU A 31 16.17 7.39 2.73
CA GLU A 31 15.16 6.40 3.00
C GLU A 31 14.61 6.81 4.35
N ALA A 32 13.37 7.31 4.40
CA ALA A 32 12.76 7.71 5.65
C ALA A 32 13.01 6.58 6.66
N ALA A 33 13.17 6.86 7.94
CA ALA A 33 13.33 5.77 8.90
C ALA A 33 12.09 4.85 8.80
N SER A 34 12.29 3.52 8.86
CA SER A 34 11.16 2.61 8.94
C SER A 34 10.39 2.86 10.23
N PHE A 35 9.07 2.87 10.16
CA PHE A 35 8.25 3.08 11.33
C PHE A 35 8.41 1.92 12.31
N ARG A 36 8.54 2.26 13.59
CA ARG A 36 8.57 1.30 14.68
C ARG A 36 7.32 1.42 15.54
N HIS A 37 6.60 0.32 15.68
CA HIS A 37 5.42 0.19 16.52
C HIS A 37 5.82 -0.35 17.90
N THR A 38 5.28 0.26 18.95
CA THR A 38 5.44 -0.23 20.33
C THR A 38 4.24 -1.07 20.72
N VAL A 39 4.47 -2.33 21.09
CA VAL A 39 3.44 -3.31 21.41
C VAL A 39 2.68 -2.90 22.67
N ALA A 40 1.36 -2.78 22.57
CA ALA A 40 0.49 -2.54 23.72
C ALA A 40 0.24 -3.83 24.53
N PRO A 41 -0.12 -3.74 25.83
CA PRO A 41 -0.50 -4.92 26.61
C PRO A 41 -1.57 -5.76 25.93
N GLY A 42 -1.32 -7.07 25.78
CA GLY A 42 -2.24 -8.02 25.12
C GLY A 42 -2.35 -7.90 23.60
N GLN A 43 -1.57 -7.02 22.96
CA GLN A 43 -1.59 -6.86 21.51
C GLN A 43 -0.92 -8.05 20.81
N THR A 44 -1.48 -8.51 19.69
CA THR A 44 -0.96 -9.63 18.89
C THR A 44 -0.43 -9.14 17.54
N LEU A 45 0.33 -9.98 16.84
CA LEU A 45 0.80 -9.68 15.49
C LEU A 45 -0.36 -9.50 14.51
N GLU A 46 -1.50 -10.19 14.68
CA GLU A 46 -2.69 -10.01 13.86
C GLU A 46 -3.31 -8.63 14.05
N HIS A 47 -3.38 -8.14 15.30
CA HIS A 47 -3.85 -6.77 15.59
C HIS A 47 -2.97 -5.73 14.90
N ILE A 48 -1.65 -5.90 14.96
CA ILE A 48 -0.67 -4.99 14.33
C ILE A 48 -0.76 -5.08 12.81
N GLY A 49 -0.83 -6.30 12.27
CA GLY A 49 -0.93 -6.56 10.84
C GLY A 49 -2.17 -5.95 10.21
N ARG A 50 -3.32 -6.05 10.88
CA ARG A 50 -4.56 -5.36 10.48
C ARG A 50 -4.38 -3.84 10.44
N ARG A 51 -3.78 -3.25 11.48
CA ARG A 51 -3.56 -1.80 11.60
C ARG A 51 -2.66 -1.28 10.48
N PHE A 52 -1.57 -1.97 10.20
CA PHE A 52 -0.55 -1.53 9.24
C PHE A 52 -0.61 -2.26 7.90
N ARG A 53 -1.69 -3.01 7.62
CA ARG A 53 -1.92 -3.74 6.36
C ARG A 53 -0.72 -4.62 5.93
N VAL A 54 -0.15 -5.34 6.88
CA VAL A 54 0.97 -6.28 6.68
C VAL A 54 0.63 -7.64 7.25
N THR A 55 1.14 -8.72 6.66
CA THR A 55 0.89 -10.06 7.22
C THR A 55 1.73 -10.33 8.48
N VAL A 56 1.28 -11.28 9.30
CA VAL A 56 2.08 -11.83 10.40
C VAL A 56 3.42 -12.34 9.89
N GLY A 57 3.43 -13.04 8.74
CA GLY A 57 4.67 -13.55 8.14
C GLY A 57 5.66 -12.44 7.76
N ASP A 58 5.17 -11.31 7.24
CA ASP A 58 6.01 -10.15 6.94
C ASP A 58 6.56 -9.50 8.20
N LEU A 59 5.74 -9.36 9.24
CA LEU A 59 6.20 -8.86 10.53
C LEU A 59 7.29 -9.74 11.12
N LEU A 60 7.11 -11.06 11.11
CA LEU A 60 8.10 -12.01 11.62
C LEU A 60 9.40 -11.93 10.82
N ARG A 61 9.32 -11.99 9.49
CA ARG A 61 10.49 -11.92 8.60
C ARG A 61 11.24 -10.59 8.73
N TYR A 62 10.53 -9.47 8.74
CA TYR A 62 11.13 -8.14 8.84
C TYR A 62 11.83 -7.92 10.19
N ASN A 63 11.25 -8.46 11.27
CA ASN A 63 11.78 -8.34 12.63
C ASN A 63 12.69 -9.49 13.06
N ARG A 64 12.97 -10.44 12.15
CA ARG A 64 13.78 -11.65 12.41
C ARG A 64 13.27 -12.44 13.63
N MET A 65 11.94 -12.50 13.77
CA MET A 65 11.27 -13.21 14.86
C MET A 65 10.94 -14.64 14.42
N SER A 66 11.18 -15.61 15.30
CA SER A 66 10.89 -17.04 15.07
C SER A 66 9.49 -17.47 15.55
N GLY A 67 8.78 -16.61 16.29
CA GLY A 67 7.45 -16.91 16.83
C GLY A 67 6.60 -15.66 17.03
N SER A 68 5.30 -15.85 17.25
CA SER A 68 4.29 -14.77 17.29
C SER A 68 4.11 -14.11 18.66
N GLN A 69 4.83 -14.56 19.67
CA GLN A 69 4.76 -13.98 21.02
C GLN A 69 5.32 -12.56 21.01
N LEU A 70 4.56 -11.65 21.61
CA LEU A 70 4.94 -10.25 21.77
C LEU A 70 4.94 -9.87 23.25
N LEU A 71 5.94 -9.08 23.65
CA LEU A 71 6.00 -8.48 24.99
C LEU A 71 5.43 -7.06 24.94
N ALA A 72 4.68 -6.67 25.97
CA ALA A 72 4.25 -5.29 26.10
C ALA A 72 5.48 -4.35 26.17
N GLY A 73 5.45 -3.24 25.44
CA GLY A 73 6.58 -2.33 25.30
C GLY A 73 7.64 -2.75 24.27
N GLN A 74 7.54 -3.95 23.69
CA GLN A 74 8.44 -4.37 22.61
C GLN A 74 8.28 -3.44 21.40
N SER A 75 9.41 -2.99 20.84
CA SER A 75 9.41 -2.19 19.62
C SER A 75 9.68 -3.09 18.41
N ILE A 76 8.73 -3.14 17.47
CA ILE A 76 8.88 -3.89 16.22
C ILE A 76 8.80 -2.94 15.02
N GLY A 77 9.63 -3.17 14.02
CA GLY A 77 9.57 -2.46 12.76
C GLY A 77 8.41 -2.91 11.89
N ILE A 78 7.81 -1.97 11.19
CA ILE A 78 6.67 -2.21 10.30
C ILE A 78 7.16 -2.09 8.85
N PRO A 79 7.18 -3.20 8.08
CA PRO A 79 7.64 -3.16 6.69
C PRO A 79 6.72 -2.27 5.84
N GLY A 80 7.30 -1.53 4.90
CA GLY A 80 6.53 -0.67 3.98
C GLY A 80 5.96 0.63 4.59
N VAL A 81 6.24 0.91 5.86
CA VAL A 81 5.75 2.10 6.56
C VAL A 81 6.92 3.03 6.91
N ALA A 82 6.81 4.29 6.51
CA ALA A 82 7.71 5.37 6.90
C ALA A 82 7.32 5.96 8.25
N ALA A 83 8.30 6.31 9.06
CA ALA A 83 8.14 7.28 10.12
C ALA A 83 8.30 8.69 9.52
N HIS A 84 7.28 9.52 9.71
CA HIS A 84 7.30 10.92 9.30
C HIS A 84 7.17 11.81 10.53
N LEU A 85 8.19 12.63 10.80
CA LEU A 85 8.14 13.65 11.86
C LEU A 85 7.44 14.89 11.32
N VAL A 86 6.25 15.18 11.83
CA VAL A 86 5.45 16.34 11.42
C VAL A 86 6.22 17.62 11.68
N GLN A 87 6.41 18.39 10.62
CA GLN A 87 7.02 19.71 10.65
C GLN A 87 5.96 20.80 10.90
N PRO A 88 6.36 21.96 11.46
CA PRO A 88 5.47 23.11 11.57
C PRO A 88 4.85 23.48 10.22
N GLY A 89 3.53 23.64 10.18
CA GLY A 89 2.78 24.04 9.00
C GLY A 89 2.37 22.90 8.04
N GLU A 90 2.78 21.66 8.30
CA GLU A 90 2.30 20.52 7.52
C GLU A 90 0.81 20.24 7.80
N THR A 91 0.11 19.79 6.76
CA THR A 91 -1.32 19.43 6.83
C THR A 91 -1.51 17.97 6.47
N MET A 92 -2.56 17.34 6.99
CA MET A 92 -2.90 15.95 6.66
C MET A 92 -3.02 15.73 5.15
N SER A 93 -3.66 16.67 4.44
CA SER A 93 -3.82 16.61 2.98
C SER A 93 -2.50 16.83 2.24
N GLY A 94 -1.62 17.69 2.75
CA GLY A 94 -0.25 17.88 2.23
C GLY A 94 0.59 16.61 2.34
N LEU A 95 0.58 15.98 3.53
CA LEU A 95 1.27 14.71 3.75
C LEU A 95 0.69 13.58 2.89
N ALA A 96 -0.64 13.49 2.81
CA ALA A 96 -1.30 12.52 1.95
C ALA A 96 -0.82 12.63 0.50
N ARG A 97 -0.80 13.84 -0.06
CA ARG A 97 -0.29 14.11 -1.41
C ARG A 97 1.18 13.77 -1.57
N ARG A 98 2.02 14.17 -0.61
CA ARG A 98 3.47 13.95 -0.62
C ARG A 98 3.83 12.47 -0.62
N TYR A 99 3.10 11.66 0.13
CA TYR A 99 3.35 10.23 0.27
C TYR A 99 2.52 9.36 -0.70
N GLY A 100 1.71 9.99 -1.58
CA GLY A 100 0.85 9.27 -2.51
C GLY A 100 -0.25 8.45 -1.82
N THR A 101 -0.77 8.92 -0.69
CA THR A 101 -1.77 8.23 0.14
C THR A 101 -3.00 9.12 0.37
N THR A 102 -3.95 8.66 1.20
CA THR A 102 -5.11 9.45 1.61
C THR A 102 -5.00 9.92 3.05
N ALA A 103 -5.58 11.09 3.35
CA ALA A 103 -5.68 11.63 4.71
C ALA A 103 -6.35 10.63 5.66
N GLU A 104 -7.40 9.97 5.19
CA GLU A 104 -8.12 8.93 5.93
C GLU A 104 -7.22 7.72 6.25
N LEU A 105 -6.37 7.28 5.31
CA LEU A 105 -5.45 6.17 5.58
C LEU A 105 -4.39 6.54 6.60
N ILE A 106 -3.84 7.76 6.53
CA ILE A 106 -2.94 8.29 7.55
C ILE A 106 -3.65 8.34 8.91
N ARG A 107 -4.88 8.84 8.97
CA ARG A 107 -5.67 8.88 10.22
C ARG A 107 -5.87 7.51 10.83
N ARG A 108 -6.39 6.54 10.07
CA ARG A 108 -6.65 5.19 10.58
C ARG A 108 -5.40 4.50 11.08
N MET A 109 -4.30 4.59 10.33
CA MET A 109 -3.02 4.00 10.71
C MET A 109 -2.45 4.61 11.99
N ASN A 110 -2.63 5.91 12.17
CA ASN A 110 -2.17 6.65 13.36
C ASN A 110 -3.22 6.74 14.47
N GLN A 111 -4.39 6.10 14.29
CA GLN A 111 -5.51 6.15 15.24
C GLN A 111 -5.94 7.58 15.60
N LEU A 112 -5.91 8.48 14.61
CA LEU A 112 -6.26 9.89 14.79
C LEU A 112 -7.75 10.11 14.53
N GLY A 113 -8.42 10.78 15.47
CA GLY A 113 -9.82 11.19 15.34
C GLY A 113 -10.04 12.46 14.50
N THR A 114 -8.97 13.19 14.15
CA THR A 114 -9.05 14.47 13.42
C THR A 114 -7.88 14.63 12.45
N ASP A 115 -8.00 15.59 11.53
CA ASP A 115 -6.92 15.96 10.61
C ASP A 115 -5.90 16.95 11.22
N ARG A 116 -6.07 17.35 12.48
CA ARG A 116 -5.13 18.25 13.17
C ARG A 116 -3.84 17.49 13.47
N LEU A 117 -2.73 17.99 12.93
CA LEU A 117 -1.39 17.47 13.18
C LEU A 117 -0.67 18.34 14.21
N GLN A 118 0.10 17.70 15.09
CA GLN A 118 0.96 18.40 16.04
C GLN A 118 2.41 18.36 15.54
N ALA A 119 3.08 19.51 15.48
CA ALA A 119 4.50 19.54 15.14
C ALA A 119 5.31 18.71 16.15
N GLY A 120 6.27 17.93 15.65
CA GLY A 120 7.05 16.98 16.46
C GLY A 120 6.38 15.62 16.68
N GLN A 121 5.13 15.42 16.26
CA GLN A 121 4.49 14.11 16.23
C GLN A 121 5.12 13.21 15.16
N THR A 122 5.38 11.95 15.49
CA THR A 122 5.75 10.94 14.49
C THR A 122 4.50 10.23 13.98
N LEU A 123 4.30 10.27 12.66
CA LEU A 123 3.25 9.53 11.96
C LEU A 123 3.84 8.29 11.29
N ALA A 124 3.14 7.17 11.42
CA ALA A 124 3.24 6.05 10.51
C ALA A 124 2.57 6.44 9.18
N ILE A 125 3.31 6.44 8.08
CA ILE A 125 2.77 6.74 6.75
C ILE A 125 3.23 5.64 5.79
N PHE A 126 2.30 5.02 5.07
CA PHE A 126 2.65 4.05 4.03
C PHE A 126 3.57 4.71 3.02
N ARG A 127 4.65 4.02 2.65
CA ARG A 127 5.43 4.40 1.47
C ARG A 127 4.62 3.95 0.25
N SER A 128 3.78 4.87 -0.21
CA SER A 128 2.90 4.78 -1.38
C SER A 128 1.86 3.66 -1.37
N PRO A 129 0.57 3.99 -1.14
CA PRO A 129 -0.53 3.51 -1.95
C PRO A 129 -0.45 4.02 -3.40
N PRO A 130 -1.30 3.53 -4.33
CA PRO A 130 -1.39 4.16 -5.63
C PRO A 130 -1.57 5.67 -5.48
N PRO A 131 -0.94 6.48 -6.35
CA PRO A 131 -1.39 7.86 -6.55
C PRO A 131 -2.91 7.87 -6.76
N PRO A 132 -3.61 9.00 -6.56
CA PRO A 132 -5.03 9.08 -6.92
C PRO A 132 -5.21 8.42 -8.29
N LEU A 133 -5.97 7.33 -8.35
CA LEU A 133 -6.02 6.53 -9.57
C LEU A 133 -6.42 7.45 -10.70
N SER A 134 -5.65 7.42 -11.78
CA SER A 134 -6.03 8.12 -13.00
C SER A 134 -7.46 7.69 -13.38
N LEU A 135 -8.25 8.54 -14.05
CA LEU A 135 -9.59 8.13 -14.51
C LEU A 135 -9.57 6.80 -15.30
N PRO A 136 -8.56 6.53 -16.16
CA PRO A 136 -8.36 5.21 -16.74
C PRO A 136 -8.18 4.09 -15.72
N ASP A 137 -7.30 4.24 -14.73
CA ASP A 137 -7.06 3.20 -13.72
C ASP A 137 -8.28 2.98 -12.82
N LEU A 138 -9.01 4.05 -12.46
CA LEU A 138 -10.26 3.93 -11.71
C LEU A 138 -11.30 3.11 -12.49
N ARG A 139 -11.37 3.28 -13.82
CA ARG A 139 -12.25 2.47 -14.68
C ARG A 139 -11.78 1.01 -14.77
N LEU A 140 -10.47 0.75 -14.81
CA LEU A 140 -9.93 -0.62 -14.75
C LEU A 140 -10.26 -1.29 -13.42
N LEU A 141 -10.10 -0.58 -12.30
CA LEU A 141 -10.48 -1.08 -10.97
C LEU A 141 -11.98 -1.37 -10.91
N ALA A 142 -12.82 -0.43 -11.34
CA ALA A 142 -14.27 -0.60 -11.35
C ALA A 142 -14.71 -1.79 -12.21
N ARG A 143 -14.10 -1.97 -13.38
CA ARG A 143 -14.33 -3.11 -14.26
C ARG A 143 -13.96 -4.43 -13.59
N MET A 144 -12.82 -4.48 -12.89
CA MET A 144 -12.43 -5.68 -12.14
C MET A 144 -13.41 -5.99 -11.02
N ILE A 145 -13.78 -4.97 -10.24
CA ILE A 145 -14.77 -5.10 -9.16
C ILE A 145 -16.08 -5.65 -9.70
N TRP A 146 -16.57 -5.14 -10.83
CA TRP A 146 -17.79 -5.65 -11.44
C TRP A 146 -17.62 -7.09 -11.92
N ALA A 147 -16.50 -7.42 -12.55
CA ALA A 147 -16.26 -8.75 -13.08
C ALA A 147 -16.22 -9.83 -11.98
N GLU A 148 -15.66 -9.50 -10.81
CA GLU A 148 -15.50 -10.39 -9.65
C GLU A 148 -16.70 -10.40 -8.69
N ALA A 149 -17.43 -9.30 -8.60
CA ALA A 149 -18.49 -9.10 -7.61
C ALA A 149 -19.80 -8.58 -8.25
N GLU A 150 -20.11 -9.04 -9.46
CA GLU A 150 -21.43 -8.84 -10.05
C GLU A 150 -22.51 -9.51 -9.18
N GLY A 151 -23.61 -8.81 -8.93
CA GLY A 151 -24.69 -9.28 -8.05
C GLY A 151 -24.40 -9.18 -6.55
N GLU A 152 -23.16 -8.86 -6.14
CA GLU A 152 -22.81 -8.63 -4.74
C GLU A 152 -23.35 -7.29 -4.22
N SER A 153 -23.50 -7.20 -2.90
CA SER A 153 -23.80 -5.92 -2.24
C SER A 153 -22.72 -4.86 -2.50
N HIS A 154 -23.06 -3.57 -2.35
CA HIS A 154 -22.07 -2.49 -2.44
C HIS A 154 -20.87 -2.74 -1.51
N ARG A 155 -21.12 -3.26 -0.30
CA ARG A 155 -20.07 -3.64 0.66
C ARG A 155 -19.15 -4.73 0.09
N GLY A 156 -19.69 -5.74 -0.58
CA GLY A 156 -18.91 -6.80 -1.24
C GLY A 156 -18.05 -6.28 -2.39
N ARG A 157 -18.59 -5.38 -3.22
CA ARG A 157 -17.85 -4.73 -4.31
C ARG A 157 -16.70 -3.85 -3.79
N VAL A 158 -16.96 -3.04 -2.76
CA VAL A 158 -15.90 -2.27 -2.09
C VAL A 158 -14.86 -3.21 -1.49
N ALA A 159 -15.25 -4.34 -0.91
CA ALA A 159 -14.32 -5.32 -0.35
C ALA A 159 -13.36 -5.90 -1.39
N VAL A 160 -13.85 -6.27 -2.59
CA VAL A 160 -12.99 -6.70 -3.70
C VAL A 160 -12.02 -5.58 -4.12
N GLY A 161 -12.53 -4.36 -4.27
CA GLY A 161 -11.70 -3.19 -4.60
C GLY A 161 -10.61 -2.94 -3.56
N ALA A 162 -10.95 -3.06 -2.28
CA ALA A 162 -10.03 -2.88 -1.18
C ALA A 162 -8.91 -3.94 -1.20
N VAL A 163 -9.21 -5.22 -1.50
CA VAL A 163 -8.17 -6.26 -1.64
C VAL A 163 -7.18 -5.92 -2.75
N ILE A 164 -7.67 -5.45 -3.91
CA ILE A 164 -6.79 -5.04 -5.02
C ILE A 164 -5.86 -3.91 -4.58
N LEU A 165 -6.40 -2.90 -3.91
CA LEU A 165 -5.61 -1.77 -3.41
C LEU A 165 -4.67 -2.17 -2.26
N ASN A 166 -5.05 -3.14 -1.42
CA ASN A 166 -4.22 -3.69 -0.36
C ASN A 166 -3.00 -4.40 -0.95
N ARG A 167 -3.14 -5.11 -2.08
CA ARG A 167 -1.99 -5.69 -2.78
C ARG A 167 -1.00 -4.62 -3.22
N MET A 168 -1.47 -3.51 -3.78
CA MET A 168 -0.59 -2.44 -4.28
C MET A 168 0.32 -1.82 -3.20
N VAL A 169 -0.10 -1.89 -1.93
CA VAL A 169 0.70 -1.38 -0.79
C VAL A 169 1.50 -2.47 -0.10
N HIS A 170 1.34 -3.72 -0.51
CA HIS A 170 1.90 -4.88 0.18
C HIS A 170 3.21 -5.34 -0.48
N PRO A 171 4.28 -5.59 0.29
CA PRO A 171 5.63 -5.82 -0.25
C PRO A 171 5.78 -7.08 -1.12
N LEU A 172 4.82 -8.01 -1.04
CA LEU A 172 4.80 -9.25 -1.85
C LEU A 172 4.15 -9.08 -3.23
N PHE A 173 3.58 -7.91 -3.53
CA PHE A 173 2.85 -7.68 -4.77
C PHE A 173 3.44 -6.49 -5.54
N PRO A 174 3.11 -6.36 -6.84
CA PRO A 174 3.45 -5.19 -7.61
C PRO A 174 2.81 -3.93 -7.05
N ARG A 175 3.38 -2.78 -7.40
CA ARG A 175 2.99 -1.49 -6.81
C ARG A 175 1.99 -0.71 -7.65
N THR A 176 1.73 -1.13 -8.89
CA THR A 176 0.78 -0.46 -9.78
C THR A 176 -0.50 -1.28 -9.95
N LEU A 177 -1.61 -0.60 -10.23
CA LEU A 177 -2.90 -1.26 -10.40
C LEU A 177 -2.83 -2.25 -11.55
N GLN A 178 -2.24 -1.83 -12.67
CA GLN A 178 -2.14 -2.65 -13.87
C GLN A 178 -1.32 -3.91 -13.61
N GLU A 179 -0.17 -3.81 -12.94
CA GLU A 179 0.63 -4.99 -12.62
C GLU A 179 -0.09 -5.93 -11.64
N VAL A 180 -0.84 -5.39 -10.66
CA VAL A 180 -1.65 -6.21 -9.76
C VAL A 180 -2.80 -6.90 -10.51
N LEU A 181 -3.51 -6.18 -11.38
CA LEU A 181 -4.65 -6.72 -12.13
C LEU A 181 -4.21 -7.76 -13.18
N PHE A 182 -3.08 -7.54 -13.83
CA PHE A 182 -2.60 -8.37 -14.93
C PHE A 182 -1.54 -9.39 -14.52
N GLN A 183 -1.32 -9.58 -13.21
CA GLN A 183 -0.48 -10.68 -12.73
C GLN A 183 -1.06 -12.03 -13.20
N PRO A 184 -0.23 -12.92 -13.78
CA PRO A 184 -0.72 -14.16 -14.36
C PRO A 184 -1.54 -15.00 -13.39
N ARG A 185 -2.76 -15.39 -13.80
CA ARG A 185 -3.68 -16.30 -13.09
C ARG A 185 -4.23 -15.77 -11.75
N GLN A 186 -4.13 -14.47 -11.49
CA GLN A 186 -4.57 -13.91 -10.21
C GLN A 186 -6.04 -13.45 -10.20
N PHE A 187 -6.58 -13.08 -11.36
CA PHE A 187 -7.99 -12.72 -11.57
C PHE A 187 -8.51 -13.49 -12.78
N GLN A 188 -9.49 -14.38 -12.56
CA GLN A 188 -10.06 -15.21 -13.63
C GLN A 188 -10.64 -14.37 -14.78
N PRO A 189 -11.35 -13.24 -14.54
CA PRO A 189 -11.95 -12.43 -15.60
C PRO A 189 -10.96 -11.85 -16.62
N VAL A 190 -9.69 -11.69 -16.25
CA VAL A 190 -8.64 -11.24 -17.19
C VAL A 190 -8.31 -12.35 -18.19
N GLY A 191 -8.20 -13.59 -17.69
CA GLY A 191 -7.81 -14.75 -18.49
C GLY A 191 -8.91 -15.29 -19.40
N ASP A 192 -10.17 -15.20 -18.97
CA ASP A 192 -11.33 -15.63 -19.77
C ASP A 192 -11.91 -14.52 -20.68
N GLY A 193 -11.32 -13.33 -20.62
CA GLY A 193 -11.69 -12.18 -21.45
C GLY A 193 -12.91 -11.40 -20.99
N ARG A 194 -13.62 -11.85 -19.93
CA ARG A 194 -14.79 -11.15 -19.37
C ARG A 194 -14.46 -9.74 -18.94
N PHE A 195 -13.26 -9.52 -18.38
CA PHE A 195 -12.77 -8.19 -17.99
C PHE A 195 -12.91 -7.19 -19.15
N TRP A 196 -12.49 -7.56 -20.36
CA TRP A 196 -12.50 -6.66 -21.52
C TRP A 196 -13.90 -6.35 -22.05
N GLN A 197 -14.88 -7.18 -21.73
CA GLN A 197 -16.27 -7.05 -22.16
C GLN A 197 -17.11 -6.24 -21.16
N VAL A 198 -16.68 -6.17 -19.90
CA VAL A 198 -17.40 -5.46 -18.85
C VAL A 198 -17.27 -3.94 -19.03
N LEU A 199 -18.41 -3.28 -19.17
CA LEU A 199 -18.55 -1.85 -18.97
C LEU A 199 -18.85 -1.60 -17.49
N ALA A 200 -17.94 -0.92 -16.80
CA ALA A 200 -18.14 -0.59 -15.39
C ALA A 200 -19.31 0.40 -15.23
N GLY A 201 -20.45 -0.08 -14.74
CA GLY A 201 -21.60 0.76 -14.41
C GLY A 201 -21.33 1.70 -13.22
N GLU A 202 -22.26 2.63 -12.97
CA GLU A 202 -22.19 3.59 -11.87
C GLU A 202 -21.92 2.93 -10.51
N GLU A 203 -22.52 1.75 -10.25
CA GLU A 203 -22.33 1.02 -8.99
C GLU A 203 -20.87 0.57 -8.79
N ALA A 204 -20.24 0.07 -9.86
CA ALA A 204 -18.87 -0.40 -9.82
C ALA A 204 -17.90 0.78 -9.67
N LEU A 205 -18.16 1.89 -10.36
CA LEU A 205 -17.40 3.13 -10.22
C LEU A 205 -17.52 3.71 -8.81
N ARG A 206 -18.72 3.69 -8.23
CA ARG A 206 -18.95 4.12 -6.84
C ARG A 206 -18.15 3.25 -5.87
N ALA A 207 -18.20 1.93 -6.01
CA ALA A 207 -17.43 1.02 -5.16
C ALA A 207 -15.90 1.23 -5.31
N ALA A 208 -15.42 1.45 -6.54
CA ALA A 208 -14.02 1.77 -6.79
C ALA A 208 -13.59 3.09 -6.12
N ARG A 209 -14.41 4.14 -6.24
CA ARG A 209 -14.15 5.43 -5.58
C ARG A 209 -14.10 5.29 -4.05
N ASP A 210 -15.03 4.55 -3.46
CA ASP A 210 -15.07 4.30 -2.03
C ASP A 210 -13.82 3.53 -1.55
N ALA A 211 -13.42 2.50 -2.28
CA ALA A 211 -12.21 1.73 -1.98
C ALA A 211 -10.94 2.59 -2.10
N VAL A 212 -10.84 3.44 -3.15
CA VAL A 212 -9.73 4.39 -3.35
C VAL A 212 -9.70 5.47 -2.27
N ALA A 213 -10.87 5.94 -1.80
CA ALA A 213 -10.99 6.81 -0.64
C ALA A 213 -10.55 6.11 0.67
N GLY A 214 -10.36 4.80 0.60
CA GLY A 214 -9.75 3.96 1.61
C GLY A 214 -10.76 3.07 2.35
N LEU A 215 -12.05 3.12 2.03
CA LEU A 215 -13.03 2.24 2.65
C LEU A 215 -12.62 0.78 2.41
N ASP A 216 -12.32 0.07 3.49
CA ASP A 216 -11.88 -1.32 3.43
C ASP A 216 -12.71 -2.17 4.41
N PRO A 217 -13.82 -2.75 3.94
CA PRO A 217 -14.66 -3.64 4.74
C PRO A 217 -13.96 -4.93 5.18
N THR A 218 -12.79 -5.26 4.60
CA THR A 218 -12.07 -6.51 4.83
C THR A 218 -11.02 -6.43 5.94
N GLY A 219 -10.67 -5.21 6.38
CA GLY A 219 -9.64 -5.01 7.39
C GLY A 219 -8.23 -5.39 6.92
N GLY A 220 -7.92 -5.19 5.64
CA GLY A 220 -6.59 -5.42 5.08
C GLY A 220 -6.39 -6.74 4.35
N ALA A 221 -7.45 -7.47 3.97
CA ALA A 221 -7.30 -8.75 3.27
C ALA A 221 -6.51 -8.60 1.96
N LEU A 222 -5.77 -9.65 1.60
CA LEU A 222 -4.92 -9.71 0.39
C LEU A 222 -5.44 -10.70 -0.64
N TYR A 223 -6.37 -11.56 -0.25
CA TYR A 223 -7.03 -12.52 -1.14
C TYR A 223 -8.50 -12.64 -0.79
N PHE A 224 -9.28 -13.06 -1.78
CA PHE A 224 -10.66 -13.48 -1.59
C PHE A 224 -10.94 -14.69 -2.50
N TYR A 225 -11.96 -15.46 -2.15
CA TYR A 225 -12.45 -16.55 -2.99
C TYR A 225 -13.91 -16.84 -2.70
N ASN A 226 -14.64 -17.30 -3.72
CA ASN A 226 -15.96 -17.87 -3.54
C ASN A 226 -15.80 -19.38 -3.24
N PRO A 227 -16.19 -19.87 -2.05
CA PRO A 227 -15.97 -21.27 -1.66
C PRO A 227 -16.77 -22.27 -2.51
N TYR A 228 -17.80 -21.81 -3.23
CA TYR A 228 -18.62 -22.65 -4.11
C TYR A 228 -18.12 -22.69 -5.56
N ARG A 229 -17.20 -21.79 -5.93
CA ARG A 229 -16.65 -21.69 -7.30
C ARG A 229 -15.15 -21.93 -7.38
N SER A 230 -14.40 -21.66 -6.32
CA SER A 230 -12.96 -21.80 -6.31
C SER A 230 -12.54 -23.27 -6.32
N THR A 231 -11.48 -23.58 -7.05
CA THR A 231 -10.86 -24.92 -7.10
C THR A 231 -9.44 -24.94 -6.50
N SER A 232 -8.96 -23.80 -6.01
CA SER A 232 -7.59 -23.65 -5.52
C SER A 232 -7.39 -24.36 -4.19
N ARG A 233 -6.59 -25.44 -4.15
CA ARG A 233 -6.27 -26.14 -2.89
C ARG A 233 -5.52 -25.25 -1.90
N TRP A 234 -4.69 -24.33 -2.40
CA TRP A 234 -3.92 -23.41 -1.55
C TRP A 234 -4.82 -22.39 -0.86
N ILE A 235 -5.82 -21.82 -1.54
CA ILE A 235 -6.65 -20.78 -0.90
C ILE A 235 -7.47 -21.34 0.27
N PHE A 236 -7.85 -22.62 0.20
CA PHE A 236 -8.56 -23.32 1.26
C PHE A 236 -7.71 -23.61 2.52
N THR A 237 -6.38 -23.48 2.45
CA THR A 237 -5.52 -23.60 3.64
C THR A 237 -5.33 -22.27 4.38
N ARG A 238 -5.82 -21.16 3.82
CA ARG A 238 -5.63 -19.83 4.39
C ARG A 238 -6.65 -19.55 5.50
N PRO A 239 -6.24 -18.86 6.59
CA PRO A 239 -7.14 -18.51 7.68
C PRO A 239 -8.17 -17.49 7.21
N VAL A 240 -9.45 -17.85 7.30
CA VAL A 240 -10.55 -16.96 6.92
C VAL A 240 -10.63 -15.80 7.92
N LEU A 241 -10.56 -14.57 7.40
CA LEU A 241 -10.76 -13.36 8.20
C LEU A 241 -12.23 -13.06 8.39
N MET A 242 -13.01 -13.13 7.31
CA MET A 242 -14.45 -12.87 7.31
C MET A 242 -15.10 -13.32 6.01
N ARG A 243 -16.45 -13.32 6.02
CA ARG A 243 -17.30 -13.50 4.83
C ARG A 243 -18.07 -12.21 4.54
N ILE A 244 -18.11 -11.80 3.28
CA ILE A 244 -18.97 -10.71 2.80
C ILE A 244 -19.64 -11.21 1.52
N GLY A 245 -20.96 -11.41 1.57
CA GLY A 245 -21.70 -12.04 0.49
C GLY A 245 -21.22 -13.48 0.24
N ASP A 246 -20.91 -13.80 -1.01
CA ASP A 246 -20.41 -15.13 -1.37
C ASP A 246 -18.89 -15.25 -1.31
N HIS A 247 -18.18 -14.20 -0.89
CA HIS A 247 -16.73 -14.19 -0.81
C HIS A 247 -16.22 -14.37 0.62
N LEU A 248 -15.24 -15.26 0.77
CA LEU A 248 -14.37 -15.36 1.94
C LEU A 248 -13.10 -14.56 1.69
N PHE A 249 -12.67 -13.79 2.69
CA PHE A 249 -11.50 -12.90 2.62
C PHE A 249 -10.38 -13.40 3.55
N THR A 250 -9.13 -13.30 3.10
CA THR A 250 -7.95 -13.81 3.82
C THR A 250 -6.68 -13.00 3.51
N TYR A 251 -5.63 -13.18 4.34
CA TYR A 251 -4.24 -12.84 4.04
C TYR A 251 -3.51 -13.94 3.29
#